data_AF-X0RU24-F1
#
_entry.id   AF-X0RU24-F1
#
_cell.length_a   1.000
_cell.length_b   1.000
_cell.length_c   1.000
_cell.angle_alpha   90.00
_cell.angle_beta   90.00
_cell.angle_gamma   90.00
#
_symmetry.space_group_name_H-M   'P 1'
#
loop_
_entity.id
_entity.type
_entity.pdbx_description
1 polymer ?
#
loop_
_entity_poly.entity_id
_entity_poly.type
_entity_poly.pdbx_seq_one_letter_code
_entity_poly.pdbx_strand_id
1 'polypeptide(L)'
;YNWELPPSFLLIVGDTEHVPVNYLYIRPTDHWYVAFDHDTTWPGTHTDLLPEIHAGRISVDDKYQLNTVVNKILDYSKSPYMEENWFDDILLAAYEQEGRYFIWTSETIYNYTTSIGYNVNRQYDGGNPPGSTQGVIDAINNGVIIATHRDHGGPTEWIHPRFTTSHIRNLDNGAKYPVMFSINCASGAFDGSRECLAEIALRVDNGFVAVIAHSSGSYGGYNDELTRGFYDGMFSDFDPDYPNVGSVNPYTTEVFKISQIMNYGKFWMYDKYIVPGGCDPYPGTPTYNISRASFEMLHDHGDPTMEIWTVFPQNLTVEYPEYIHLESSILEVTVTNSENGDIVEGALVCVTQGSGLYAKNLTDASGKAYLDIDPPTSDDLS
;
A
#
# COMPACT_ATOMS: atom_id res chain seq x y z
N TYR A 1 5.51 -24.03 -12.23
CA TYR A 1 4.09 -23.94 -11.88
C TYR A 1 3.25 -24.09 -13.14
N ASN A 2 2.04 -24.69 -13.08
CA ASN A 2 1.21 -25.01 -14.26
C ASN A 2 -0.19 -24.34 -14.20
N TRP A 3 -0.26 -23.09 -13.74
CA TRP A 3 -1.53 -22.37 -13.67
C TRP A 3 -2.02 -21.95 -15.06
N GLU A 4 -3.30 -22.19 -15.35
CA GLU A 4 -3.95 -21.65 -16.55
C GLU A 4 -4.16 -20.13 -16.43
N LEU A 5 -4.55 -19.69 -15.23
CA LEU A 5 -4.61 -18.28 -14.82
C LEU A 5 -3.82 -18.13 -13.50
N PRO A 6 -2.63 -17.53 -13.52
CA PRO A 6 -1.83 -17.35 -12.31
C PRO A 6 -2.51 -16.35 -11.36
N PRO A 7 -2.45 -16.57 -10.03
CA PRO A 7 -2.93 -15.59 -9.06
C PRO A 7 -2.09 -14.31 -9.11
N SER A 8 -2.73 -13.14 -9.06
CA SER A 8 -2.02 -11.85 -8.96
C SER A 8 -1.76 -11.44 -7.52
N PHE A 9 -2.60 -11.90 -6.58
CA PHE A 9 -2.54 -11.52 -5.17
C PHE A 9 -2.68 -12.74 -4.24
N LEU A 10 -2.05 -12.66 -3.07
CA LEU A 10 -2.17 -13.57 -1.94
C LEU A 10 -2.50 -12.75 -0.69
N LEU A 11 -3.68 -12.96 -0.12
CA LEU A 11 -4.03 -12.44 1.21
C LEU A 11 -3.86 -13.55 2.25
N ILE A 12 -2.98 -13.31 3.22
CA ILE A 12 -2.81 -14.17 4.38
C ILE A 12 -3.68 -13.65 5.52
N VAL A 13 -4.49 -14.51 6.13
CA VAL A 13 -5.39 -14.14 7.23
C VAL A 13 -5.04 -14.95 8.47
N GLY A 14 -4.65 -14.26 9.53
CA GLY A 14 -4.22 -14.82 10.81
C GLY A 14 -2.80 -14.41 11.18
N ASP A 15 -2.53 -14.33 12.47
CA ASP A 15 -1.19 -14.13 13.03
C ASP A 15 -0.32 -15.40 12.86
N THR A 16 0.95 -15.34 13.26
CA THR A 16 1.99 -16.35 13.02
C THR A 16 1.70 -17.71 13.66
N GLU A 17 0.90 -17.77 14.72
CA GLU A 17 0.40 -19.02 15.31
C GLU A 17 -0.68 -19.69 14.47
N HIS A 18 -1.36 -18.94 13.59
CA HIS A 18 -2.41 -19.44 12.70
C HIS A 18 -1.85 -19.79 11.31
N VAL A 19 -1.05 -18.89 10.74
CA VAL A 19 -0.35 -19.11 9.47
C VAL A 19 1.14 -18.81 9.68
N PRO A 20 2.02 -19.83 9.68
CA PRO A 20 3.43 -19.66 10.00
C PRO A 20 4.13 -18.74 8.99
N VAL A 21 5.31 -18.27 9.38
CA VAL A 21 6.20 -17.45 8.54
C VAL A 21 7.48 -18.22 8.23
N ASN A 22 8.20 -17.79 7.19
CA ASN A 22 9.58 -18.19 6.97
C ASN A 22 10.53 -17.25 7.71
N TYR A 23 11.81 -17.62 7.78
CA TYR A 23 12.83 -16.85 8.48
C TYR A 23 14.09 -16.67 7.65
N LEU A 24 14.46 -15.41 7.39
CA LEU A 24 15.81 -15.06 6.95
C LEU A 24 16.69 -14.86 8.18
N TYR A 25 17.37 -15.94 8.60
CA TYR A 25 18.03 -16.05 9.89
C TYR A 25 17.05 -15.92 11.06
N ILE A 26 16.86 -14.70 11.58
CA ILE A 26 15.98 -14.38 12.71
C ILE A 26 14.88 -13.38 12.31
N ARG A 27 14.74 -13.10 11.01
CA ARG A 27 13.81 -12.10 10.48
C ARG A 27 12.60 -12.82 9.88
N PRO A 28 11.39 -12.65 10.43
CA PRO A 28 10.20 -13.30 9.87
C PRO A 28 9.88 -12.71 8.50
N THR A 29 9.41 -13.56 7.60
CA THR A 29 9.05 -13.17 6.24
C THR A 29 7.93 -14.03 5.64
N ASP A 30 6.98 -13.37 4.99
CA ASP A 30 6.00 -13.98 4.09
C ASP A 30 6.47 -13.99 2.63
N HIS A 31 7.62 -13.37 2.31
CA HIS A 31 8.12 -13.23 0.95
C HIS A 31 8.30 -14.57 0.22
N TRP A 32 8.63 -15.62 0.96
CA TRP A 32 8.83 -16.97 0.42
C TRP A 32 7.52 -17.63 -0.04
N TYR A 33 6.35 -17.08 0.34
CA TYR A 33 5.07 -17.53 -0.21
C TYR A 33 4.82 -17.01 -1.62
N VAL A 34 5.59 -16.04 -2.08
CA VAL A 34 5.34 -15.33 -3.35
C VAL A 34 6.54 -15.21 -4.27
N ALA A 35 7.76 -15.48 -3.79
CA ALA A 35 8.96 -15.58 -4.60
C ALA A 35 9.24 -17.07 -4.90
N PHE A 36 9.03 -17.46 -6.14
CA PHE A 36 9.02 -18.84 -6.60
C PHE A 36 10.09 -19.18 -7.63
N ASP A 37 10.62 -18.17 -8.35
CA ASP A 37 11.73 -18.44 -9.26
C ASP A 37 13.03 -18.70 -8.50
N HIS A 38 13.99 -19.26 -9.21
CA HIS A 38 15.32 -19.52 -8.73
C HIS A 38 16.26 -18.50 -9.39
N ASP A 39 16.49 -17.37 -8.73
CA ASP A 39 17.42 -16.36 -9.22
C ASP A 39 18.85 -16.93 -9.32
N THR A 40 19.37 -16.96 -10.55
CA THR A 40 20.74 -17.39 -10.88
C THR A 40 21.68 -16.23 -11.19
N THR A 41 21.21 -14.98 -11.12
CA THR A 41 22.00 -13.78 -11.45
C THR A 41 23.17 -13.57 -10.48
N TRP A 42 23.07 -14.08 -9.26
CA TRP A 42 24.17 -14.11 -8.29
C TRP A 42 24.82 -15.51 -8.22
N PRO A 43 26.13 -15.64 -8.52
CA PRO A 43 26.82 -16.94 -8.46
C PRO A 43 26.78 -17.55 -7.05
N GLY A 44 26.11 -18.70 -6.90
CA GLY A 44 26.07 -19.46 -5.64
C GLY A 44 24.85 -19.18 -4.75
N THR A 45 23.84 -18.46 -5.23
CA THR A 45 22.58 -18.21 -4.52
C THR A 45 21.42 -18.98 -5.16
N HIS A 46 20.49 -19.44 -4.33
CA HIS A 46 19.35 -20.28 -4.71
C HIS A 46 18.00 -19.57 -4.51
N THR A 47 17.95 -18.24 -4.42
CA THR A 47 16.76 -17.53 -3.93
C THR A 47 16.51 -16.25 -4.71
N ASP A 48 15.31 -16.19 -5.30
CA ASP A 48 14.76 -15.00 -5.94
C ASP A 48 14.41 -13.90 -4.94
N LEU A 49 14.71 -12.66 -5.32
CA LEU A 49 14.39 -11.46 -4.58
C LEU A 49 13.04 -10.88 -4.99
N LEU A 50 12.57 -11.19 -6.19
CA LEU A 50 11.41 -10.56 -6.79
C LEU A 50 10.18 -11.42 -6.50
N PRO A 51 9.08 -10.82 -5.99
CA PRO A 51 7.86 -11.59 -5.79
C PRO A 51 7.08 -11.71 -7.12
N GLU A 52 6.69 -12.92 -7.51
CA GLU A 52 5.77 -13.15 -8.64
C GLU A 52 4.32 -12.80 -8.31
N ILE A 53 3.96 -12.87 -7.02
CA ILE A 53 2.62 -12.58 -6.51
C ILE A 53 2.69 -11.42 -5.52
N HIS A 54 1.74 -10.51 -5.60
CA HIS A 54 1.56 -9.49 -4.59
C HIS A 54 0.99 -10.07 -3.30
N ALA A 55 1.59 -9.81 -2.14
CA ALA A 55 1.10 -10.34 -0.87
C ALA A 55 0.90 -9.28 0.20
N GLY A 56 -0.09 -9.53 1.04
CA GLY A 56 -0.35 -8.81 2.28
C GLY A 56 -0.88 -9.76 3.35
N ARG A 57 -0.73 -9.38 4.62
CA ARG A 57 -1.20 -10.15 5.77
C ARG A 57 -2.12 -9.32 6.65
N ILE A 58 -3.33 -9.83 6.88
CA ILE A 58 -4.20 -9.39 7.99
C ILE A 58 -3.84 -10.25 9.19
N SER A 59 -2.89 -9.77 10.00
CA SER A 59 -2.45 -10.45 11.23
C SER A 59 -3.45 -10.19 12.35
N VAL A 60 -4.16 -11.24 12.77
CA VAL A 60 -5.23 -11.21 13.77
C VAL A 60 -5.28 -12.52 14.55
N ASP A 61 -5.63 -12.43 15.83
CA ASP A 61 -5.68 -13.56 16.77
C ASP A 61 -7.09 -14.12 16.91
N ASP A 62 -8.10 -13.29 16.63
CA ASP A 62 -9.50 -13.64 16.84
C ASP A 62 -10.46 -12.99 15.83
N LYS A 63 -11.72 -13.43 15.89
CA LYS A 63 -12.78 -12.97 14.99
C LYS A 63 -13.13 -11.49 15.20
N TYR A 64 -12.99 -10.94 16.41
CA TYR A 64 -13.29 -9.53 16.66
C TYR A 64 -12.29 -8.65 15.92
N GLN A 65 -11.00 -8.94 16.08
CA GLN A 65 -9.93 -8.24 15.35
C GLN A 65 -10.13 -8.37 13.84
N LEU A 66 -10.40 -9.57 13.32
CA LEU A 66 -10.67 -9.77 11.89
C LEU A 66 -11.83 -8.90 11.40
N ASN A 67 -12.95 -8.89 12.12
CA ASN A 67 -14.10 -8.06 11.76
C ASN A 67 -13.75 -6.57 11.78
N THR A 68 -12.98 -6.09 12.76
CA THR A 68 -12.52 -4.69 12.81
C THR A 68 -11.72 -4.34 11.57
N VAL A 69 -10.71 -5.13 11.19
CA VAL A 69 -9.89 -4.85 10.00
C VAL A 69 -10.74 -4.88 8.72
N VAL A 70 -11.56 -5.92 8.54
CA VAL A 70 -12.41 -6.08 7.35
C VAL A 70 -13.43 -4.94 7.23
N ASN A 71 -14.06 -4.53 8.32
CA ASN A 71 -15.02 -3.42 8.29
C ASN A 71 -14.33 -2.11 7.89
N LYS A 72 -13.14 -1.80 8.42
CA LYS A 72 -12.39 -0.61 7.99
C LYS A 72 -12.04 -0.62 6.51
N ILE A 73 -11.61 -1.77 5.97
CA ILE A 73 -11.32 -1.91 4.53
C ILE A 73 -12.59 -1.68 3.69
N LEU A 74 -13.72 -2.26 4.11
CA LEU A 74 -15.00 -2.09 3.41
C LEU A 74 -15.51 -0.66 3.50
N ASP A 75 -15.43 -0.02 4.66
CA ASP A 75 -15.83 1.38 4.86
C ASP A 75 -14.97 2.29 3.99
N TYR A 76 -13.65 2.14 4.03
CA TYR A 76 -12.72 2.92 3.20
C TYR A 76 -12.97 2.75 1.70
N SER A 77 -13.22 1.52 1.24
CA SER A 77 -13.30 1.21 -0.20
C SER A 77 -14.68 1.40 -0.80
N LYS A 78 -15.75 1.26 -0.01
CA LYS A 78 -17.14 1.28 -0.50
C LYS A 78 -17.94 2.49 -0.03
N SER A 79 -17.62 3.02 1.15
CA SER A 79 -18.36 4.10 1.78
C SER A 79 -17.41 5.09 2.46
N PRO A 80 -16.41 5.65 1.74
CA PRO A 80 -15.41 6.51 2.34
C PRO A 80 -16.05 7.72 3.02
N TYR A 81 -15.46 8.19 4.13
CA TYR A 81 -15.92 9.41 4.80
C TYR A 81 -15.63 10.64 3.94
N MET A 82 -16.68 11.30 3.46
CA MET A 82 -16.58 12.41 2.48
C MET A 82 -17.21 13.72 2.96
N GLU A 83 -17.62 13.85 4.24
CA GLU A 83 -18.17 15.11 4.76
C GLU A 83 -17.09 16.21 4.90
N GLU A 84 -15.82 15.81 5.04
CA GLU A 84 -14.64 16.66 5.04
C GLU A 84 -13.69 16.19 3.94
N ASN A 85 -12.97 17.12 3.29
CA ASN A 85 -11.95 16.76 2.32
C ASN A 85 -10.60 16.56 3.01
N TRP A 86 -10.31 15.32 3.41
CA TRP A 86 -9.01 14.88 3.93
C TRP A 86 -8.17 14.14 2.88
N PHE A 87 -8.68 14.05 1.64
CA PHE A 87 -8.05 13.31 0.54
C PHE A 87 -6.85 14.06 -0.07
N ASP A 88 -6.74 15.36 0.22
CA ASP A 88 -5.64 16.21 -0.22
C ASP A 88 -4.55 16.38 0.86
N ASP A 89 -4.65 15.67 2.00
CA ASP A 89 -3.75 15.85 3.14
C ASP A 89 -2.77 14.67 3.31
N ILE A 90 -1.48 14.96 3.49
CA ILE A 90 -0.42 13.97 3.74
C ILE A 90 0.33 14.33 5.02
N LEU A 91 0.71 13.33 5.82
CA LEU A 91 1.62 13.48 6.96
C LEU A 91 3.00 12.91 6.63
N LEU A 92 4.05 13.72 6.85
CA LEU A 92 5.45 13.29 6.81
C LEU A 92 6.09 13.53 8.18
N ALA A 93 6.47 12.44 8.85
CA ALA A 93 7.16 12.45 10.14
C ALA A 93 8.58 11.91 9.99
N ALA A 94 9.57 12.63 10.53
CA ALA A 94 10.98 12.26 10.38
C ALA A 94 11.85 12.89 11.49
N TYR A 95 13.13 12.53 11.50
CA TYR A 95 14.10 12.98 12.50
C TYR A 95 15.32 13.66 11.86
N GLU A 96 15.71 14.80 12.40
CA GLU A 96 16.98 15.46 12.08
C GLU A 96 18.12 14.75 12.81
N GLN A 97 18.89 13.97 12.06
CA GLN A 97 20.06 13.27 12.57
C GLN A 97 21.24 13.42 11.62
N GLU A 98 22.37 13.89 12.14
CA GLU A 98 23.62 13.97 11.40
C GLU A 98 24.00 12.61 10.78
N GLY A 99 24.32 12.61 9.49
CA GLY A 99 24.66 11.39 8.74
C GLY A 99 23.47 10.51 8.35
N ARG A 100 22.24 10.97 8.55
CA ARG A 100 21.02 10.33 8.05
C ARG A 100 20.27 11.24 7.07
N TYR A 101 19.53 10.62 6.16
CA TYR A 101 18.79 11.31 5.10
C TYR A 101 17.28 11.30 5.33
N PHE A 102 16.84 11.09 6.57
CA PHE A 102 15.43 10.95 6.92
C PHE A 102 14.58 12.15 6.50
N ILE A 103 15.03 13.35 6.90
CA ILE A 103 14.39 14.61 6.51
C ILE A 103 14.61 14.88 5.02
N TRP A 104 15.77 14.57 4.45
CA TRP A 104 16.01 14.77 3.02
C TRP A 104 15.02 13.96 2.15
N THR A 105 14.79 12.69 2.49
CA THR A 105 13.80 11.83 1.83
C THR A 105 12.40 12.42 1.98
N SER A 106 12.05 12.86 3.20
CA SER A 106 10.74 13.45 3.49
C SER A 106 10.52 14.79 2.78
N GLU A 107 11.55 15.64 2.68
CA GLU A 107 11.49 16.91 1.98
C GLU A 107 11.44 16.71 0.45
N THR A 108 12.06 15.66 -0.08
CA THR A 108 11.91 15.28 -1.49
C THR A 108 10.45 14.97 -1.82
N ILE A 109 9.80 14.17 -0.97
CA ILE A 109 8.38 13.84 -1.08
C ILE A 109 7.52 15.10 -0.92
N TYR A 110 7.77 15.90 0.11
CA TYR A 110 7.08 17.16 0.38
C TYR A 110 7.10 18.11 -0.82
N ASN A 111 8.28 18.33 -1.41
CA ASN A 111 8.45 19.26 -2.52
C ASN A 111 7.62 18.81 -3.73
N TYR A 112 7.61 17.52 -4.04
CA TYR A 112 6.81 16.97 -5.12
C TYR A 112 5.31 17.03 -4.81
N THR A 113 4.85 16.46 -3.70
CA THR A 113 3.42 16.34 -3.40
C THR A 113 2.76 17.71 -3.24
N THR A 114 3.47 18.68 -2.66
CA THR A 114 2.99 20.08 -2.61
C THR A 114 2.88 20.69 -4.00
N SER A 115 3.78 20.35 -4.93
CA SER A 115 3.76 20.89 -6.30
C SER A 115 2.56 20.42 -7.11
N ILE A 116 2.00 19.25 -6.79
CA ILE A 116 0.80 18.69 -7.41
C ILE A 116 -0.49 18.96 -6.60
N GLY A 117 -0.40 19.74 -5.52
CA GLY A 117 -1.56 20.31 -4.83
C GLY A 117 -1.90 19.71 -3.46
N TYR A 118 -1.14 18.73 -2.95
CA TYR A 118 -1.38 18.20 -1.60
C TYR A 118 -0.99 19.20 -0.51
N ASN A 119 -1.78 19.23 0.55
CA ASN A 119 -1.42 19.83 1.83
C ASN A 119 -0.57 18.84 2.62
N VAL A 120 0.65 19.25 2.99
CA VAL A 120 1.58 18.34 3.67
C VAL A 120 1.87 18.82 5.09
N ASN A 121 1.39 18.06 6.07
CA ASN A 121 1.74 18.22 7.46
C ASN A 121 3.12 17.61 7.71
N ARG A 122 4.10 18.43 8.08
CA ARG A 122 5.48 17.98 8.37
C ARG A 122 5.72 17.99 9.87
N GLN A 123 6.12 16.85 10.42
CA GLN A 123 6.42 16.66 11.83
C GLN A 123 7.86 16.17 11.99
N TYR A 124 8.82 17.10 11.98
CA TYR A 124 10.25 16.76 12.09
C TYR A 124 10.80 16.99 13.50
N ASP A 125 11.13 15.92 14.20
CA ASP A 125 11.81 16.03 15.50
C ASP A 125 13.23 16.54 15.28
N GLY A 126 13.62 17.59 16.00
CA GLY A 126 14.90 18.30 15.82
C GLY A 126 15.07 19.03 14.48
N GLY A 127 14.10 18.95 13.57
CA GLY A 127 14.15 19.52 12.22
C GLY A 127 13.44 20.86 12.07
N ASN A 128 13.37 21.34 10.83
CA ASN A 128 12.61 22.53 10.43
C ASN A 128 11.73 22.22 9.20
N PRO A 129 10.39 22.35 9.28
CA PRO A 129 9.63 22.79 10.45
C PRO A 129 9.70 21.81 11.62
N PRO A 130 9.65 22.28 12.88
CA PRO A 130 9.67 21.40 14.03
C PRO A 130 8.38 20.59 14.12
N GLY A 131 8.49 19.34 14.54
CA GLY A 131 7.38 18.42 14.78
C GLY A 131 7.28 17.92 16.21
N SER A 132 6.18 17.25 16.51
CA SER A 132 5.93 16.65 17.82
C SER A 132 5.02 15.42 17.72
N THR A 133 5.05 14.58 18.75
CA THR A 133 4.08 13.48 18.94
C THR A 133 2.64 13.96 18.81
N GLN A 134 2.30 15.10 19.43
CA GLN A 134 0.94 15.62 19.38
C GLN A 134 0.58 16.07 17.96
N GLY A 135 1.49 16.73 17.24
CA GLY A 135 1.25 17.11 15.85
C GLY A 135 1.05 15.92 14.91
N VAL A 136 1.73 14.80 15.16
CA VAL A 136 1.46 13.51 14.46
C VAL A 136 0.05 13.02 14.76
N ILE A 137 -0.34 12.97 16.04
CA ILE A 137 -1.68 12.54 16.47
C ILE A 137 -2.77 13.44 15.86
N ASP A 138 -2.58 14.76 15.92
CA ASP A 138 -3.52 15.75 15.40
C ASP A 138 -3.67 15.62 13.88
N ALA A 139 -2.57 15.44 13.15
CA ALA A 139 -2.63 15.22 11.70
C ALA A 139 -3.43 13.96 11.34
N ILE A 140 -3.19 12.84 12.04
CA ILE A 140 -3.94 11.60 11.81
C ILE A 140 -5.42 11.79 12.16
N ASN A 141 -5.74 12.41 13.30
CA ASN A 141 -7.11 12.65 13.74
C ASN A 141 -7.89 13.60 12.81
N ASN A 142 -7.20 14.60 12.26
CA ASN A 142 -7.79 15.51 11.27
C ASN A 142 -8.02 14.83 9.91
N GLY A 143 -7.31 13.73 9.63
CA GLY A 143 -7.39 12.96 8.39
C GLY A 143 -6.22 13.27 7.47
N VAL A 144 -5.57 12.24 6.99
CA VAL A 144 -4.55 12.27 5.92
C VAL A 144 -4.70 10.99 5.11
N ILE A 145 -4.38 11.00 3.82
CA ILE A 145 -4.39 9.79 2.99
C ILE A 145 -3.23 8.86 3.33
N ILE A 146 -2.07 9.45 3.64
CA ILE A 146 -0.83 8.75 3.90
C ILE A 146 -0.14 9.38 5.11
N ALA A 147 0.23 8.54 6.07
CA ALA A 147 1.11 8.88 7.18
C ALA A 147 2.46 8.17 6.99
N THR A 148 3.45 8.91 6.51
CA THR A 148 4.80 8.39 6.29
C THR A 148 5.70 8.73 7.46
N HIS A 149 6.38 7.71 7.98
CA HIS A 149 7.40 7.87 9.00
C HIS A 149 8.73 7.31 8.51
N ARG A 150 9.71 8.21 8.34
CA ARG A 150 11.08 7.87 7.99
C ARG A 150 12.03 8.29 9.11
N ASP A 151 12.39 7.34 9.95
CA ASP A 151 13.33 7.49 11.08
C ASP A 151 13.74 6.08 11.60
N HIS A 152 14.25 5.97 12.82
CA HIS A 152 14.30 4.77 13.63
C HIS A 152 12.90 4.29 14.05
N GLY A 153 12.82 3.03 14.43
CA GLY A 153 11.59 2.41 14.87
C GLY A 153 11.86 1.26 15.83
N GLY A 154 10.81 0.79 16.45
CA GLY A 154 10.81 -0.48 17.16
C GLY A 154 9.46 -1.18 17.02
N PRO A 155 9.34 -2.39 17.59
CA PRO A 155 8.12 -3.19 17.50
C PRO A 155 6.85 -2.44 17.89
N THR A 156 6.91 -1.50 18.83
CA THR A 156 5.71 -0.81 19.34
C THR A 156 5.73 0.70 19.11
N GLU A 157 6.66 1.24 18.32
CA GLU A 157 6.80 2.69 18.17
C GLU A 157 7.57 3.16 16.94
N TRP A 158 7.20 4.36 16.49
CA TRP A 158 8.08 5.35 15.87
C TRP A 158 8.88 6.05 16.96
N ILE A 159 10.19 6.26 16.76
CA ILE A 159 11.03 6.87 17.80
C ILE A 159 10.93 8.40 17.76
N HIS A 160 11.06 9.03 16.59
CA HIS A 160 11.12 10.49 16.45
C HIS A 160 10.30 11.02 15.25
N PRO A 161 9.24 11.83 15.49
CA PRO A 161 8.61 12.07 16.77
C PRO A 161 7.99 10.79 17.35
N ARG A 162 8.01 10.64 18.68
CA ARG A 162 7.56 9.40 19.31
C ARG A 162 6.08 9.14 19.05
N PHE A 163 5.73 8.05 18.40
CA PHE A 163 4.35 7.62 18.17
C PHE A 163 4.23 6.12 18.44
N THR A 164 3.34 5.70 19.34
CA THR A 164 3.38 4.35 19.93
C THR A 164 2.05 3.63 19.74
N THR A 165 2.04 2.31 19.96
CA THR A 165 0.79 1.53 20.03
C THR A 165 -0.22 2.10 21.03
N SER A 166 0.23 2.70 22.15
CA SER A 166 -0.65 3.39 23.08
C SER A 166 -1.30 4.64 22.48
N HIS A 167 -0.59 5.40 21.65
CA HIS A 167 -1.19 6.54 20.93
C HIS A 167 -2.20 6.05 19.90
N ILE A 168 -1.87 5.00 19.13
CA ILE A 168 -2.78 4.41 18.13
C ILE A 168 -4.11 3.98 18.76
N ARG A 169 -4.07 3.31 19.91
CA ARG A 169 -5.28 2.90 20.65
C ARG A 169 -6.16 4.05 21.13
N ASN A 170 -5.64 5.28 21.13
CA ASN A 170 -6.35 6.49 21.54
C ASN A 170 -6.55 7.48 20.39
N LEU A 171 -6.31 7.08 19.13
CA LEU A 171 -6.67 7.90 17.98
C LEU A 171 -8.18 8.09 17.93
N ASP A 172 -8.59 9.22 17.37
CA ASP A 172 -9.98 9.66 17.23
C ASP A 172 -10.26 10.16 15.80
N ASN A 173 -9.61 9.53 14.81
CA ASN A 173 -9.75 9.86 13.39
C ASN A 173 -11.07 9.38 12.78
N GLY A 174 -11.94 8.71 13.54
CA GLY A 174 -13.21 8.18 13.07
C GLY A 174 -13.04 7.30 11.83
N ALA A 175 -13.83 7.56 10.79
CA ALA A 175 -13.79 6.83 9.52
C ALA A 175 -12.75 7.39 8.50
N LYS A 176 -11.84 8.27 8.93
CA LYS A 176 -10.74 8.79 8.10
C LYS A 176 -9.51 7.91 8.28
N TYR A 177 -9.47 6.76 7.59
CA TYR A 177 -8.44 5.74 7.79
C TYR A 177 -7.22 5.94 6.86
N PRO A 178 -6.11 6.55 7.33
CA PRO A 178 -4.88 6.65 6.54
C PRO A 178 -4.26 5.29 6.21
N VAL A 179 -3.40 5.31 5.19
CA VAL A 179 -2.36 4.30 4.98
C VAL A 179 -1.10 4.72 5.72
N MET A 180 -0.46 3.78 6.42
CA MET A 180 0.79 4.02 7.13
C MET A 180 1.98 3.52 6.31
N PHE A 181 2.92 4.41 5.98
CA PHE A 181 4.25 4.02 5.51
C PHE A 181 5.24 4.13 6.65
N SER A 182 5.38 3.05 7.42
CA SER A 182 6.29 2.98 8.57
C SER A 182 7.65 2.45 8.11
N ILE A 183 8.41 3.30 7.40
CA ILE A 183 9.71 2.94 6.84
C ILE A 183 10.81 3.19 7.86
N ASN A 184 10.88 2.27 8.81
CA ASN A 184 11.82 2.27 9.93
C ASN A 184 12.07 0.83 10.41
N CYS A 185 12.72 0.65 11.55
CA CYS A 185 13.07 -0.67 12.07
C CYS A 185 11.90 -1.33 12.80
N ALA A 186 11.58 -2.58 12.43
CA ALA A 186 10.77 -3.51 13.20
C ALA A 186 9.34 -3.08 13.59
N SER A 187 8.78 -2.00 13.02
CA SER A 187 7.40 -1.58 13.31
C SER A 187 6.34 -2.59 12.88
N GLY A 188 6.71 -3.52 12.01
CA GLY A 188 5.90 -4.66 11.58
C GLY A 188 6.41 -5.99 12.13
N ALA A 189 7.05 -6.05 13.31
CA ALA A 189 7.55 -7.29 13.90
C ALA A 189 6.41 -8.19 14.43
N PHE A 190 5.62 -8.75 13.50
CA PHE A 190 4.39 -9.50 13.74
C PHE A 190 4.62 -10.94 14.25
N ASP A 191 5.86 -11.39 14.39
CA ASP A 191 6.19 -12.68 15.03
C ASP A 191 6.60 -12.53 16.51
N GLY A 192 6.46 -11.33 17.06
CA GLY A 192 6.90 -10.97 18.40
C GLY A 192 5.99 -11.48 19.51
N SER A 193 6.50 -11.45 20.75
CA SER A 193 5.69 -11.76 21.95
C SER A 193 4.72 -10.65 22.38
N ARG A 194 4.64 -9.57 21.59
CA ARG A 194 3.78 -8.41 21.81
C ARG A 194 3.28 -7.95 20.44
N GLU A 195 2.02 -7.53 20.40
CA GLU A 195 1.44 -6.92 19.21
C GLU A 195 2.27 -5.72 18.75
N CYS A 196 2.70 -5.74 17.50
CA CYS A 196 3.54 -4.69 16.93
C CYS A 196 2.72 -3.47 16.47
N LEU A 197 3.41 -2.39 16.07
CA LEU A 197 2.79 -1.14 15.65
C LEU A 197 1.82 -1.35 14.49
N ALA A 198 2.25 -2.10 13.47
CA ALA A 198 1.44 -2.40 12.29
C ALA A 198 0.18 -3.21 12.64
N GLU A 199 0.29 -4.16 13.57
CA GLU A 199 -0.86 -4.95 14.03
C GLU A 199 -1.86 -4.09 14.77
N ILE A 200 -1.42 -3.29 15.73
CA ILE A 200 -2.33 -2.41 16.47
C ILE A 200 -2.99 -1.39 15.56
N ALA A 201 -2.26 -0.83 14.59
CA ALA A 201 -2.79 0.10 13.60
C ALA A 201 -4.01 -0.46 12.84
N LEU A 202 -4.00 -1.76 12.54
CA LEU A 202 -5.12 -2.45 11.89
C LEU A 202 -6.18 -2.91 12.89
N ARG A 203 -5.79 -3.47 14.04
CA ARG A 203 -6.69 -4.18 14.98
C ARG A 203 -7.58 -3.27 15.83
N VAL A 204 -7.44 -1.94 15.76
CA VAL A 204 -8.30 -0.97 16.47
C VAL A 204 -9.35 -0.33 15.54
N ASP A 205 -10.48 0.12 16.11
CA ASP A 205 -11.62 0.66 15.34
C ASP A 205 -11.30 1.99 14.66
N ASN A 206 -10.57 2.87 15.36
CA ASN A 206 -9.89 4.03 14.79
C ASN A 206 -8.50 3.61 14.29
N GLY A 207 -7.72 4.48 13.65
CA GLY A 207 -6.37 4.15 13.18
C GLY A 207 -6.29 3.97 11.67
N PHE A 208 -5.65 2.91 11.19
CA PHE A 208 -5.17 2.81 9.81
C PHE A 208 -5.89 1.70 9.04
N VAL A 209 -6.00 1.85 7.73
CA VAL A 209 -6.61 0.84 6.85
C VAL A 209 -5.58 -0.15 6.28
N ALA A 210 -4.34 0.30 6.10
CA ALA A 210 -3.22 -0.52 5.66
C ALA A 210 -1.89 0.02 6.23
N VAL A 211 -0.90 -0.86 6.35
CA VAL A 211 0.44 -0.49 6.85
C VAL A 211 1.52 -1.19 6.04
N ILE A 212 2.43 -0.42 5.45
CA ILE A 212 3.70 -0.97 4.94
C ILE A 212 4.77 -0.79 6.02
N ALA A 213 5.37 -1.89 6.48
CA ALA A 213 6.33 -1.88 7.58
C ALA A 213 7.40 -2.97 7.45
N HIS A 214 8.52 -2.76 8.15
CA HIS A 214 9.56 -3.78 8.24
C HIS A 214 9.34 -4.69 9.45
N SER A 215 9.51 -6.00 9.24
CA SER A 215 9.39 -7.02 10.27
C SER A 215 10.59 -7.12 11.21
N SER A 216 11.71 -6.49 10.85
CA SER A 216 12.93 -6.45 11.67
C SER A 216 13.76 -5.19 11.39
N GLY A 217 15.00 -5.14 11.91
CA GLY A 217 15.90 -4.01 11.71
C GLY A 217 16.21 -3.75 10.23
N SER A 218 15.94 -2.53 9.77
CA SER A 218 16.06 -2.08 8.38
C SER A 218 17.20 -1.08 8.19
N TYR A 219 17.43 -0.61 6.96
CA TYR A 219 18.69 0.04 6.56
C TYR A 219 18.45 1.38 5.85
N GLY A 220 19.18 2.43 6.24
CA GLY A 220 19.22 3.69 5.50
C GLY A 220 19.83 3.52 4.09
N GLY A 221 19.53 4.44 3.18
CA GLY A 221 19.76 4.29 1.74
C GLY A 221 18.69 3.41 1.09
N TYR A 222 18.59 2.15 1.51
CA TYR A 222 17.54 1.23 1.07
C TYR A 222 16.14 1.77 1.38
N ASN A 223 15.88 2.06 2.66
CA ASN A 223 14.62 2.63 3.12
C ASN A 223 14.29 3.96 2.42
N ASP A 224 15.32 4.76 2.15
CA ASP A 224 15.15 6.10 1.61
C ASP A 224 14.68 6.03 0.14
N GLU A 225 15.34 5.22 -0.69
CA GLU A 225 14.91 4.97 -2.07
C GLU A 225 13.59 4.19 -2.14
N LEU A 226 13.39 3.22 -1.25
CA LEU A 226 12.12 2.49 -1.17
C LEU A 226 10.94 3.43 -0.86
N THR A 227 11.12 4.38 0.06
CA THR A 227 10.07 5.38 0.35
C THR A 227 9.80 6.25 -0.87
N ARG A 228 10.85 6.71 -1.57
CA ARG A 228 10.69 7.49 -2.82
C ARG A 228 9.94 6.71 -3.89
N GLY A 229 10.28 5.45 -4.08
CA GLY A 229 9.62 4.57 -5.04
C GLY A 229 8.14 4.32 -4.74
N PHE A 230 7.70 4.40 -3.47
CA PHE A 230 6.27 4.33 -3.18
C PHE A 230 5.50 5.50 -3.78
N TYR A 231 6.04 6.71 -3.63
CA TYR A 231 5.43 7.92 -4.19
C TYR A 231 5.53 7.94 -5.71
N ASP A 232 6.64 7.51 -6.28
CA ASP A 232 6.77 7.40 -7.74
C ASP A 232 5.80 6.37 -8.36
N GLY A 233 5.59 5.24 -7.68
CA GLY A 233 4.61 4.25 -8.12
C GLY A 233 3.20 4.81 -8.19
N MET A 234 2.81 5.69 -7.26
CA MET A 234 1.49 6.34 -7.27
C MET A 234 1.44 7.56 -8.19
N PHE A 235 2.58 8.23 -8.41
CA PHE A 235 2.65 9.47 -9.16
C PHE A 235 3.85 9.43 -10.12
N SER A 236 3.55 9.07 -11.36
CA SER A 236 4.56 8.65 -12.34
C SER A 236 5.52 9.76 -12.81
N ASP A 237 5.25 11.02 -12.48
CA ASP A 237 6.11 12.18 -12.73
C ASP A 237 6.93 12.63 -11.49
N PHE A 238 6.91 11.85 -10.40
CA PHE A 238 7.75 12.09 -9.21
C PHE A 238 9.24 12.10 -9.55
N ASP A 239 9.74 11.10 -10.28
CA ASP A 239 11.06 11.10 -10.91
C ASP A 239 10.91 10.72 -12.39
N PRO A 240 10.83 11.71 -13.29
CA PRO A 240 10.67 11.44 -14.72
C PRO A 240 11.87 10.71 -15.34
N ASP A 241 12.98 10.55 -14.62
CA ASP A 241 14.15 9.79 -15.06
C ASP A 241 14.11 8.31 -14.62
N TYR A 242 13.00 7.80 -14.06
CA TYR A 242 12.81 6.36 -13.82
C TYR A 242 12.13 5.66 -15.02
N PRO A 243 12.56 4.44 -15.42
CA PRO A 243 13.64 3.63 -14.85
C PRO A 243 15.03 4.06 -15.35
N ASN A 244 16.02 3.95 -14.46
CA ASN A 244 17.42 4.23 -14.80
C ASN A 244 18.12 3.00 -15.42
N VAL A 245 19.22 3.28 -16.13
CA VAL A 245 20.15 2.36 -16.81
C VAL A 245 19.90 0.85 -16.60
N GLY A 246 19.46 0.17 -17.66
CA GLY A 246 19.48 -1.29 -17.73
C GLY A 246 18.30 -2.02 -17.10
N SER A 247 17.32 -1.29 -16.56
CA SER A 247 16.06 -1.84 -16.06
C SER A 247 14.86 -1.45 -16.93
N VAL A 248 13.76 -2.18 -16.74
CA VAL A 248 12.45 -1.93 -17.36
C VAL A 248 11.48 -1.70 -16.21
N ASN A 249 10.72 -0.60 -16.26
CA ASN A 249 9.65 -0.36 -15.29
C ASN A 249 8.60 -1.48 -15.43
N PRO A 250 8.40 -2.33 -14.41
CA PRO A 250 7.44 -3.42 -14.49
C PRO A 250 5.99 -2.93 -14.48
N TYR A 251 5.75 -1.67 -14.11
CA TYR A 251 4.44 -1.04 -14.12
C TYR A 251 4.42 0.10 -15.14
N THR A 252 3.66 -0.05 -16.21
CA THR A 252 3.59 0.97 -17.29
C THR A 252 2.67 2.14 -16.97
N THR A 253 2.01 2.11 -15.81
CA THR A 253 1.06 3.11 -15.31
C THR A 253 1.20 3.21 -13.79
N GLU A 254 0.61 4.26 -13.22
CA GLU A 254 0.50 4.43 -11.77
C GLU A 254 -0.18 3.22 -11.11
N VAL A 255 0.26 2.92 -9.89
CA VAL A 255 -0.24 1.83 -9.06
C VAL A 255 -0.77 2.38 -7.75
N PHE A 256 -2.01 2.01 -7.41
CA PHE A 256 -2.67 2.47 -6.19
C PHE A 256 -2.90 1.35 -5.18
N LYS A 257 -2.71 0.08 -5.56
CA LYS A 257 -2.87 -1.06 -4.65
C LYS A 257 -1.69 -1.13 -3.69
N ILE A 258 -1.93 -1.30 -2.39
CA ILE A 258 -0.87 -1.26 -1.35
C ILE A 258 0.30 -2.18 -1.67
N SER A 259 0.02 -3.43 -1.98
CA SER A 259 1.06 -4.41 -2.31
C SER A 259 1.76 -4.14 -3.65
N GLN A 260 1.10 -3.44 -4.58
CA GLN A 260 1.72 -2.98 -5.84
C GLN A 260 2.67 -1.82 -5.57
N ILE A 261 2.25 -0.83 -4.78
CA ILE A 261 3.09 0.28 -4.31
C ILE A 261 4.33 -0.27 -3.57
N MET A 262 4.12 -1.23 -2.67
CA MET A 262 5.19 -1.89 -1.94
C MET A 262 6.22 -2.52 -2.89
N ASN A 263 5.76 -3.31 -3.86
CA ASN A 263 6.64 -4.00 -4.81
C ASN A 263 7.29 -3.02 -5.80
N TYR A 264 6.59 -1.97 -6.23
CA TYR A 264 7.16 -0.88 -7.02
C TYR A 264 8.34 -0.25 -6.28
N GLY A 265 8.16 0.10 -5.00
CA GLY A 265 9.25 0.65 -4.18
C GLY A 265 10.44 -0.30 -4.03
N LYS A 266 10.20 -1.62 -3.99
CA LYS A 266 11.27 -2.62 -3.99
C LYS A 266 12.07 -2.62 -5.31
N PHE A 267 11.38 -2.58 -6.46
CA PHE A 267 12.02 -2.49 -7.78
C PHE A 267 12.78 -1.17 -7.96
N TRP A 268 12.16 -0.06 -7.56
CA TRP A 268 12.79 1.24 -7.55
C TRP A 268 14.08 1.25 -6.73
N MET A 269 14.02 0.77 -5.49
CA MET A 269 15.18 0.65 -4.60
C MET A 269 16.27 -0.22 -5.25
N TYR A 270 15.88 -1.29 -5.93
CA TYR A 270 16.81 -2.13 -6.68
C TYR A 270 17.52 -1.33 -7.78
N ASP A 271 16.78 -0.59 -8.60
CA ASP A 271 17.33 0.13 -9.75
C ASP A 271 18.12 1.39 -9.36
N LYS A 272 17.64 2.14 -8.37
CA LYS A 272 18.23 3.43 -7.98
C LYS A 272 19.37 3.28 -6.96
N TYR A 273 19.35 2.21 -6.15
CA TYR A 273 20.36 2.00 -5.11
C TYR A 273 21.20 0.74 -5.31
N ILE A 274 20.61 -0.41 -5.63
CA ILE A 274 21.33 -1.69 -5.64
C ILE A 274 22.16 -1.86 -6.91
N VAL A 275 21.55 -1.73 -8.10
CA VAL A 275 22.19 -1.93 -9.41
C VAL A 275 23.43 -1.05 -9.61
N PRO A 276 23.41 0.25 -9.26
CA PRO A 276 24.58 1.11 -9.42
C PRO A 276 25.68 0.86 -8.37
N GLY A 277 25.43 0.04 -7.35
CA GLY A 277 26.35 -0.19 -6.23
C GLY A 277 26.30 0.92 -5.18
N GLY A 278 25.13 1.51 -4.97
CA GLY A 278 24.88 2.68 -4.13
C GLY A 278 24.60 3.92 -4.99
N CYS A 279 24.04 4.96 -4.39
CA CYS A 279 23.86 6.25 -5.06
C CYS A 279 24.05 7.42 -4.09
N ASP A 280 24.48 8.55 -4.62
CA ASP A 280 24.51 9.80 -3.86
C ASP A 280 23.08 10.22 -3.48
N PRO A 281 22.87 10.80 -2.30
CA PRO A 281 23.87 11.19 -1.31
C PRO A 281 24.22 10.09 -0.30
N TYR A 282 23.73 8.87 -0.46
CA TYR A 282 23.82 7.83 0.57
C TYR A 282 25.24 7.24 0.67
N PRO A 283 25.84 7.19 1.87
CA PRO A 283 27.24 6.82 2.06
C PRO A 283 27.52 5.32 2.01
N GLY A 284 26.50 4.48 1.81
CA GLY A 284 26.60 3.03 1.92
C GLY A 284 26.71 2.32 0.56
N THR A 285 27.49 1.24 0.51
CA THR A 285 27.48 0.31 -0.62
C THR A 285 26.52 -0.85 -0.31
N PRO A 286 25.54 -1.13 -1.16
CA PRO A 286 24.64 -2.25 -0.99
C PRO A 286 25.41 -3.58 -1.05
N THR A 287 24.98 -4.55 -0.25
CA THR A 287 25.51 -5.92 -0.30
C THR A 287 24.36 -6.88 -0.56
N TYR A 288 24.63 -8.01 -1.20
CA TYR A 288 23.60 -9.02 -1.48
C TYR A 288 22.76 -9.37 -0.23
N ASN A 289 23.42 -9.63 0.91
CA ASN A 289 22.74 -10.03 2.14
C ASN A 289 21.81 -8.93 2.69
N ILE A 290 22.20 -7.66 2.59
CA ILE A 290 21.38 -6.53 3.05
C ILE A 290 20.24 -6.29 2.06
N SER A 291 20.53 -6.32 0.75
CA SER A 291 19.53 -6.21 -0.31
C SER A 291 18.43 -7.25 -0.17
N ARG A 292 18.82 -8.53 0.01
CA ARG A 292 17.89 -9.63 0.28
C ARG A 292 17.05 -9.39 1.53
N ALA A 293 17.70 -8.98 2.62
CA ALA A 293 16.98 -8.67 3.85
C ALA A 293 15.96 -7.54 3.66
N SER A 294 16.29 -6.48 2.94
CA SER A 294 15.37 -5.36 2.68
C SER A 294 14.11 -5.81 1.93
N PHE A 295 14.24 -6.71 0.95
CA PHE A 295 13.10 -7.28 0.23
C PHE A 295 12.24 -8.18 1.12
N GLU A 296 12.87 -9.07 1.89
CA GLU A 296 12.18 -10.08 2.70
C GLU A 296 11.54 -9.51 3.98
N MET A 297 12.08 -8.43 4.54
CA MET A 297 11.54 -7.84 5.78
C MET A 297 10.39 -6.87 5.55
N LEU A 298 10.24 -6.30 4.36
CA LEU A 298 9.19 -5.32 4.07
C LEU A 298 7.88 -6.03 3.70
N HIS A 299 6.84 -5.77 4.49
CA HIS A 299 5.53 -6.38 4.37
C HIS A 299 4.43 -5.34 4.24
N ASP A 300 3.41 -5.72 3.48
CA ASP A 300 2.08 -5.13 3.52
C ASP A 300 1.29 -5.83 4.63
N HIS A 301 0.95 -5.08 5.68
CA HIS A 301 0.00 -5.48 6.69
C HIS A 301 -1.36 -4.89 6.31
N GLY A 302 -2.27 -5.76 5.90
CA GLY A 302 -3.58 -5.36 5.38
C GLY A 302 -4.00 -6.20 4.18
N ASP A 303 -4.99 -5.69 3.46
CA ASP A 303 -5.44 -6.26 2.20
C ASP A 303 -4.54 -5.79 1.05
N PRO A 304 -3.84 -6.72 0.35
CA PRO A 304 -2.92 -6.36 -0.71
C PRO A 304 -3.59 -5.72 -1.93
N THR A 305 -4.91 -5.87 -2.07
CA THR A 305 -5.68 -5.35 -3.19
C THR A 305 -6.30 -3.98 -2.93
N MET A 306 -6.24 -3.49 -1.69
CA MET A 306 -6.81 -2.21 -1.31
C MET A 306 -6.11 -1.07 -2.06
N GLU A 307 -6.88 -0.17 -2.64
CA GLU A 307 -6.37 1.00 -3.37
C GLU A 307 -6.33 2.23 -2.48
N ILE A 308 -5.26 3.04 -2.59
CA ILE A 308 -5.18 4.34 -1.91
C ILE A 308 -6.01 5.36 -2.70
N TRP A 309 -6.90 6.07 -2.01
CA TRP A 309 -7.49 7.29 -2.55
C TRP A 309 -6.43 8.39 -2.64
N THR A 310 -6.20 8.88 -3.86
CA THR A 310 -5.25 9.98 -4.12
C THR A 310 -5.95 11.31 -4.36
N VAL A 311 -7.26 11.32 -4.58
CA VAL A 311 -8.06 12.53 -4.75
C VAL A 311 -9.42 12.35 -4.10
N PHE A 312 -10.13 13.45 -3.86
CA PHE A 312 -11.49 13.42 -3.33
C PHE A 312 -12.40 12.54 -4.22
N PRO A 313 -13.01 11.47 -3.69
CA PRO A 313 -13.83 10.56 -4.48
C PRO A 313 -15.05 11.27 -5.09
N GLN A 314 -15.52 10.78 -6.23
CA GLN A 314 -16.74 11.28 -6.87
C GLN A 314 -17.79 10.19 -6.93
N ASN A 315 -19.06 10.57 -6.76
CA ASN A 315 -20.16 9.64 -6.89
C ASN A 315 -20.41 9.29 -8.36
N LEU A 316 -20.72 8.02 -8.62
CA LEU A 316 -20.99 7.50 -9.96
C LEU A 316 -22.48 7.13 -10.09
N THR A 317 -23.05 7.49 -11.24
CA THR A 317 -24.35 7.01 -11.70
C THR A 317 -24.10 5.87 -12.68
N VAL A 318 -24.72 4.72 -12.41
CA VAL A 318 -24.60 3.52 -13.25
C VAL A 318 -25.98 3.22 -13.83
N GLU A 319 -26.09 3.30 -15.16
CA GLU A 319 -27.32 3.04 -15.91
C GLU A 319 -27.22 1.71 -16.66
N TYR A 320 -28.23 0.86 -16.48
CA TYR A 320 -28.32 -0.45 -17.11
C TYR A 320 -29.79 -0.86 -17.30
N PRO A 321 -30.09 -1.79 -18.23
CA PRO A 321 -31.44 -2.33 -18.40
C PRO A 321 -31.97 -3.00 -17.13
N GLU A 322 -33.25 -2.76 -16.82
CA GLU A 322 -33.94 -3.39 -15.68
C GLU A 322 -34.10 -4.91 -15.84
N TYR A 323 -34.11 -5.40 -17.09
CA TYR A 323 -34.26 -6.81 -17.42
C TYR A 323 -33.29 -7.23 -18.53
N ILE A 324 -32.81 -8.46 -18.42
CA ILE A 324 -32.02 -9.16 -19.45
C ILE A 324 -32.79 -10.40 -19.91
N HIS A 325 -32.57 -10.79 -21.17
CA HIS A 325 -33.17 -12.02 -21.69
C HIS A 325 -32.39 -13.25 -21.21
N LEU A 326 -33.08 -14.40 -21.06
CA LEU A 326 -32.47 -15.70 -20.73
C LEU A 326 -31.83 -16.34 -21.97
N GLU A 327 -30.93 -15.58 -22.60
CA GLU A 327 -30.13 -16.00 -23.74
C GLU A 327 -28.85 -15.18 -23.81
N SER A 328 -27.87 -15.70 -24.53
CA SER A 328 -26.63 -14.99 -24.78
C SER A 328 -26.91 -13.61 -25.38
N SER A 329 -26.45 -12.57 -24.69
CA SER A 329 -26.64 -11.17 -25.06
C SER A 329 -25.48 -10.32 -24.55
N ILE A 330 -25.44 -9.06 -24.97
CA ILE A 330 -24.48 -8.07 -24.47
C ILE A 330 -25.23 -7.11 -23.56
N LEU A 331 -24.84 -7.06 -22.30
CA LEU A 331 -25.29 -6.05 -21.36
C LEU A 331 -24.47 -4.77 -21.59
N GLU A 332 -25.14 -3.70 -22.03
CA GLU A 332 -24.56 -2.36 -22.07
C GLU A 332 -24.82 -1.67 -20.72
N VAL A 333 -23.74 -1.23 -20.07
CA VAL A 333 -23.79 -0.42 -18.85
C VAL A 333 -23.14 0.92 -19.13
N THR A 334 -23.82 2.01 -18.79
CA THR A 334 -23.27 3.37 -18.90
C THR A 334 -22.90 3.89 -17.52
N VAL A 335 -21.71 4.47 -17.38
CA VAL A 335 -21.23 5.07 -16.14
C VAL A 335 -20.95 6.56 -16.38
N THR A 336 -21.56 7.40 -15.56
CA THR A 336 -21.35 8.85 -15.56
C THR A 336 -21.07 9.35 -14.16
N ASN A 337 -20.40 10.49 -14.02
CA ASN A 337 -20.30 11.20 -12.76
C ASN A 337 -21.70 11.70 -12.33
N SER A 338 -22.10 11.45 -11.08
CA SER A 338 -23.44 11.78 -10.58
C SER A 338 -23.70 13.28 -10.42
N GLU A 339 -22.66 14.10 -10.25
CA GLU A 339 -22.80 15.53 -9.98
C GLU A 339 -22.91 16.35 -11.26
N ASN A 340 -22.10 16.04 -12.27
CA ASN A 340 -22.00 16.83 -13.49
C ASN A 340 -22.46 16.09 -14.76
N GLY A 341 -22.68 14.77 -14.70
CA GLY A 341 -23.09 13.95 -15.83
C GLY A 341 -21.99 13.65 -16.84
N ASP A 342 -20.72 13.94 -16.52
CA ASP A 342 -19.59 13.63 -17.39
C ASP A 342 -19.44 12.12 -17.55
N ILE A 343 -19.05 11.70 -18.75
CA ILE A 343 -18.73 10.29 -19.04
C ILE A 343 -17.51 9.84 -18.25
N VAL A 344 -17.51 8.59 -17.79
CA VAL A 344 -16.38 8.01 -17.04
C VAL A 344 -15.78 6.86 -17.83
N GLU A 345 -14.63 7.09 -18.45
CA GLU A 345 -13.81 6.06 -19.10
C GLU A 345 -12.99 5.29 -18.05
N GLY A 346 -12.80 3.99 -18.25
CA GLY A 346 -11.96 3.15 -17.39
C GLY A 346 -12.60 2.70 -16.07
N ALA A 347 -13.89 2.93 -15.84
CA ALA A 347 -14.61 2.40 -14.69
C ALA A 347 -14.75 0.87 -14.82
N LEU A 348 -14.37 0.13 -13.78
CA LEU A 348 -14.56 -1.32 -13.73
C LEU A 348 -16.00 -1.67 -13.37
N VAL A 349 -16.73 -2.17 -14.35
CA VAL A 349 -18.09 -2.69 -14.19
C VAL A 349 -18.01 -4.20 -13.94
N CYS A 350 -18.60 -4.65 -12.84
CA CYS A 350 -18.71 -6.05 -12.48
C CYS A 350 -20.19 -6.43 -12.38
N VAL A 351 -20.57 -7.51 -13.04
CA VAL A 351 -21.86 -8.17 -12.85
C VAL A 351 -21.64 -9.38 -11.97
N THR A 352 -22.48 -9.54 -10.97
CA THR A 352 -22.40 -10.64 -10.01
C THR A 352 -23.65 -11.51 -10.05
N GLN A 353 -23.49 -12.78 -9.74
CA GLN A 353 -24.61 -13.72 -9.56
C GLN A 353 -24.39 -14.50 -8.26
N GLY A 354 -25.33 -14.37 -7.32
CA GLY A 354 -25.15 -14.91 -5.96
C GLY A 354 -23.91 -14.33 -5.28
N SER A 355 -22.93 -15.17 -4.94
CA SER A 355 -21.66 -14.73 -4.32
C SER A 355 -20.48 -14.63 -5.30
N GLY A 356 -20.72 -14.84 -6.60
CA GLY A 356 -19.66 -14.95 -7.61
C GLY A 356 -19.63 -13.77 -8.58
N LEU A 357 -18.44 -13.49 -9.10
CA LEU A 357 -18.27 -12.63 -10.28
C LEU A 357 -18.78 -13.39 -11.51
N TYR A 358 -19.73 -12.80 -12.23
CA TYR A 358 -20.30 -13.35 -13.44
C TYR A 358 -19.56 -12.85 -14.68
N ALA A 359 -19.46 -11.53 -14.83
CA ALA A 359 -18.74 -10.88 -15.92
C ALA A 359 -18.13 -9.56 -15.42
N LYS A 360 -17.07 -9.08 -16.08
CA LYS A 360 -16.52 -7.75 -15.85
C LYS A 360 -16.00 -7.14 -17.13
N ASN A 361 -16.09 -5.82 -17.26
CA ASN A 361 -15.41 -5.07 -18.30
C ASN A 361 -15.15 -3.63 -17.84
N LEU A 362 -14.24 -2.93 -18.51
CA LEU A 362 -14.01 -1.50 -18.31
C LEU A 362 -14.94 -0.69 -19.21
N THR A 363 -15.33 0.50 -18.77
CA THR A 363 -15.98 1.47 -19.65
C THR A 363 -14.99 2.02 -20.69
N ASP A 364 -15.45 2.20 -21.92
CA ASP A 364 -14.69 2.83 -23.00
C ASP A 364 -14.73 4.36 -22.95
N ALA A 365 -14.14 5.03 -23.93
CA ALA A 365 -14.12 6.49 -24.08
C ALA A 365 -15.51 7.14 -24.25
N SER A 366 -16.59 6.37 -24.32
CA SER A 366 -17.98 6.85 -24.29
C SER A 366 -18.66 6.64 -22.93
N GLY A 367 -17.94 6.12 -21.94
CA GLY A 367 -18.46 5.78 -20.62
C GLY A 367 -19.23 4.47 -20.58
N LYS A 368 -19.06 3.59 -21.57
CA LYS A 368 -19.85 2.37 -21.71
C LYS A 368 -19.04 1.10 -21.56
N ALA A 369 -19.54 0.16 -20.75
CA ALA A 369 -19.02 -1.19 -20.63
C ALA A 369 -19.97 -2.17 -21.32
N TYR A 370 -19.40 -3.11 -22.07
CA TYR A 370 -20.12 -4.15 -22.79
C TYR A 370 -19.77 -5.50 -22.18
N LEU A 371 -20.73 -6.15 -21.52
CA LEU A 371 -20.49 -7.43 -20.83
C LEU A 371 -21.24 -8.55 -21.53
N ASP A 372 -20.51 -9.58 -21.95
CA ASP A 372 -21.12 -10.80 -22.47
C ASP A 372 -21.84 -11.53 -21.33
N ILE A 373 -23.14 -11.72 -21.47
CA ILE A 373 -23.99 -12.40 -20.51
C ILE A 373 -24.74 -13.56 -21.17
N ASP A 374 -24.79 -14.70 -20.50
CA ASP A 374 -25.53 -15.90 -20.92
C ASP A 374 -26.17 -16.54 -19.67
N PRO A 375 -27.16 -15.88 -19.03
CA PRO A 375 -27.69 -16.31 -17.75
C PRO A 375 -28.44 -17.65 -17.93
N PRO A 376 -27.99 -18.74 -17.29
CA PRO A 376 -28.60 -20.06 -17.46
C PRO A 376 -29.89 -20.24 -16.65
N THR A 377 -30.18 -19.30 -15.73
CA THR A 377 -31.29 -19.32 -14.78
C THR A 377 -31.91 -17.92 -14.65
N SER A 378 -33.11 -17.85 -14.10
CA SER A 378 -33.79 -16.59 -13.76
C SER A 378 -33.33 -15.99 -12.42
N ASP A 379 -32.13 -16.34 -11.96
CA ASP A 379 -31.59 -15.76 -10.73
C ASP A 379 -31.15 -14.33 -11.00
N ASP A 380 -31.37 -13.44 -10.03
CA ASP A 380 -31.03 -12.03 -10.16
C ASP A 380 -29.51 -11.85 -10.37
N LEU A 381 -29.16 -10.97 -11.31
CA LEU A 381 -27.81 -10.41 -11.44
C LEU A 381 -27.76 -9.07 -10.70
N SER A 382 -26.65 -8.80 -10.01
CA SER A 382 -26.41 -7.55 -9.28
C SER A 382 -25.20 -6.80 -9.81
#